data_AF-A0A8I6XFQ8-F1
#
_entry.id   AF-A0A8I6XFQ8-F1
#
_cell.length_a   1.000
_cell.length_b   1.000
_cell.length_c   1.000
_cell.angle_alpha   90.00
_cell.angle_beta   90.00
_cell.angle_gamma   90.00
#
_symmetry.space_group_name_H-M   'P 1'
#
loop_
_entity.id
_entity.type
_entity.pdbx_description
1 polymer ?
#
loop_
_entity_poly.entity_id
_entity_poly.type
_entity_poly.pdbx_seq_one_letter_code
_entity_poly.pdbx_strand_id
1 'polypeptide(L)'
;MNEFHHLLIMEALGGNSVWIDRFLARFSAFFYYFVTVAMYMLSPRMAYHFSECVERHAYSTYDKFLKLNGEELKKLPAPEVAVNYYMNEDLYMFDEFQTSRAPNSRRPKVDNLYDVFVNVRDDEAEHCKTMKACQTHETLRSPHSVQSSTEADSK
;
A
#
# COMPACT_ATOMS: atom_id res chain seq x y z
N MET A 1 0.33 7.27 1.43
CA MET A 1 0.51 7.76 0.03
C MET A 1 0.38 6.61 -0.97
N ASN A 2 0.71 5.37 -0.58
CA ASN A 2 0.54 4.16 -1.39
C ASN A 2 -0.94 3.87 -1.77
N GLU A 3 -1.83 3.74 -0.77
CA GLU A 3 -3.28 3.56 -0.96
C GLU A 3 -3.94 4.58 -1.92
N PHE A 4 -3.45 5.82 -1.90
CA PHE A 4 -3.96 6.86 -2.80
C PHE A 4 -3.60 6.56 -4.26
N HIS A 5 -2.42 6.01 -4.53
CA HIS A 5 -2.05 5.59 -5.89
C HIS A 5 -2.84 4.36 -6.33
N HIS A 6 -3.13 3.42 -5.43
CA HIS A 6 -4.06 2.32 -5.74
C HIS A 6 -5.43 2.86 -6.15
N LEU A 7 -5.96 3.86 -5.43
CA LEU A 7 -7.19 4.54 -5.82
C LEU A 7 -7.08 5.12 -7.24
N LEU A 8 -6.05 5.92 -7.54
CA LEU A 8 -5.88 6.51 -8.88
C LEU A 8 -5.78 5.46 -9.99
N ILE A 9 -5.14 4.32 -9.72
CA ILE A 9 -5.09 3.18 -10.65
C ILE A 9 -6.51 2.65 -10.89
N MET A 10 -7.31 2.42 -9.84
CA MET A 10 -8.69 1.96 -9.99
C MET A 10 -9.58 2.99 -10.70
N GLU A 11 -9.38 4.28 -10.46
CA GLU A 11 -10.09 5.35 -11.16
C GLU A 11 -9.76 5.37 -12.66
N ALA A 12 -8.48 5.21 -13.03
CA ALA A 12 -8.03 5.11 -14.41
C ALA A 12 -8.62 3.88 -15.14
N LEU A 13 -8.90 2.80 -14.39
CA LEU A 13 -9.59 1.61 -14.88
C LEU A 13 -11.12 1.74 -14.91
N GLY A 14 -11.66 2.91 -14.52
CA GLY A 14 -13.09 3.21 -14.59
C GLY A 14 -13.86 3.03 -13.27
N GLY A 15 -13.19 2.80 -12.14
CA GLY A 15 -13.81 2.66 -10.82
C GLY A 15 -14.53 3.92 -10.30
N ASN A 16 -14.39 5.04 -11.00
CA ASN A 16 -15.05 6.32 -10.72
C ASN A 16 -16.06 6.73 -11.82
N SER A 17 -16.40 5.81 -12.74
CA SER A 17 -17.29 6.14 -13.87
C SER A 17 -18.74 6.38 -13.44
N VAL A 18 -19.24 5.62 -12.46
CA VAL A 18 -20.63 5.68 -12.01
C VAL A 18 -20.79 6.57 -10.77
N TRP A 19 -21.87 7.37 -10.75
CA TRP A 19 -22.14 8.27 -9.62
C TRP A 19 -22.40 7.53 -8.30
N ILE A 20 -23.04 6.36 -8.34
CA ILE A 20 -23.35 5.62 -7.12
C ILE A 20 -22.08 5.12 -6.42
N ASP A 21 -21.07 4.70 -7.19
CA ASP A 21 -19.77 4.29 -6.67
C ASP A 21 -19.08 5.45 -5.95
N ARG A 22 -19.11 6.65 -6.56
CA ARG A 22 -18.61 7.90 -5.92
C ARG A 22 -19.32 8.21 -4.62
N PHE A 23 -20.64 8.13 -4.62
CA PHE A 23 -21.45 8.44 -3.45
C PHE A 23 -21.12 7.47 -2.31
N LEU A 24 -21.14 6.17 -2.58
CA LEU A 24 -20.83 5.13 -1.60
C LEU A 24 -19.39 5.23 -1.08
N ALA A 25 -18.41 5.49 -1.95
CA ALA A 25 -17.03 5.67 -1.55
C ALA A 25 -16.87 6.85 -0.57
N ARG A 26 -17.46 8.02 -0.89
CA ARG A 26 -17.39 9.21 -0.03
C ARG A 26 -18.09 9.01 1.31
N PHE A 27 -19.28 8.42 1.27
CA PHE A 27 -20.04 8.11 2.48
C PHE A 27 -19.25 7.14 3.36
N SER A 28 -18.74 6.05 2.79
CA SER A 28 -17.94 5.05 3.52
C SER A 28 -16.67 5.64 4.11
N ALA A 29 -15.94 6.47 3.35
CA ALA A 29 -14.72 7.14 3.83
C ALA A 29 -14.98 8.06 5.03
N PHE A 30 -16.11 8.79 5.03
CA PHE A 30 -16.52 9.62 6.16
C PHE A 30 -16.69 8.78 7.43
N PHE A 31 -17.47 7.69 7.38
CA PHE A 31 -17.66 6.83 8.56
C PHE A 31 -16.37 6.13 8.99
N TYR A 32 -15.60 5.62 8.02
CA TYR A 32 -14.34 4.94 8.28
C TYR A 32 -13.36 5.83 9.05
N TYR A 33 -13.27 7.12 8.69
CA TYR A 33 -12.46 8.09 9.41
C TYR A 33 -12.88 8.22 10.89
N PHE A 34 -14.15 8.43 11.18
CA PHE A 34 -14.59 8.60 12.57
C PHE A 34 -14.45 7.31 13.39
N VAL A 35 -14.71 6.15 12.80
CA VAL A 35 -14.52 4.85 13.46
C VAL A 35 -13.04 4.64 13.80
N THR A 36 -12.13 4.87 12.85
CA THR A 36 -10.69 4.69 13.08
C THR A 36 -10.14 5.65 14.13
N VAL A 37 -10.55 6.93 14.09
CA VAL A 37 -10.18 7.92 15.12
C VAL A 37 -10.70 7.51 16.50
N ALA A 38 -11.97 7.11 16.61
CA ALA A 38 -12.53 6.66 17.89
C ALA A 38 -11.82 5.42 18.42
N MET A 39 -11.54 4.44 17.55
CA MET A 39 -10.78 3.24 17.91
C MET A 39 -9.37 3.59 18.39
N TYR A 40 -8.69 4.52 17.72
CA TYR A 40 -7.35 4.95 18.10
C TYR A 40 -7.34 5.66 19.45
N MET A 41 -8.32 6.55 19.70
CA MET A 41 -8.48 7.24 20.98
C MET A 41 -8.74 6.27 22.14
N LEU A 42 -9.45 5.17 21.89
CA LEU A 42 -9.69 4.12 22.90
C LEU A 42 -8.47 3.22 23.09
N SER A 43 -7.84 2.80 22.00
CA SER A 43 -6.65 1.95 22.01
C SER A 43 -5.95 1.97 20.65
N PRO A 44 -4.75 2.55 20.55
CA PRO A 44 -3.97 2.53 19.31
C PRO A 44 -3.72 1.11 18.79
N ARG A 45 -3.46 0.15 19.69
CA ARG A 45 -3.28 -1.26 19.33
C ARG A 45 -4.51 -1.84 18.64
N MET A 46 -5.71 -1.48 19.11
CA MET A 46 -6.97 -1.92 18.51
C MET A 46 -7.15 -1.33 17.10
N ALA A 47 -6.84 -0.04 16.92
CA ALA A 47 -6.89 0.60 15.61
C ALA A 47 -5.91 -0.05 14.61
N TYR A 48 -4.66 -0.30 15.02
CA TYR A 48 -3.68 -0.97 14.17
C TYR A 48 -4.04 -2.42 13.85
N HIS A 49 -4.63 -3.17 14.79
CA HIS A 49 -5.13 -4.51 14.52
C HIS A 49 -6.32 -4.50 13.55
N PHE A 50 -7.21 -3.51 13.66
CA PHE A 50 -8.30 -3.33 12.71
C PHE A 50 -7.76 -3.05 11.31
N SER A 51 -6.82 -2.11 11.17
CA SER A 51 -6.15 -1.84 9.90
C SER A 51 -5.46 -3.10 9.35
N GLU A 52 -4.72 -3.85 10.17
CA GLU A 52 -4.09 -5.12 9.76
C GLU A 52 -5.12 -6.10 9.16
N CYS A 53 -6.32 -6.18 9.74
CA CYS A 53 -7.39 -7.02 9.21
C CYS A 53 -7.92 -6.53 7.86
N VAL A 54 -8.04 -5.22 7.67
CA VAL A 54 -8.41 -4.62 6.38
C VAL A 54 -7.37 -4.98 5.32
N GLU A 55 -6.08 -4.75 5.59
CA GLU A 55 -5.01 -5.05 4.62
C GLU A 55 -4.93 -6.55 4.30
N ARG A 56 -5.10 -7.42 5.30
CA ARG A 56 -5.14 -8.87 5.07
C ARG A 56 -6.30 -9.28 4.17
N HIS A 57 -7.45 -8.63 4.31
CA HIS A 57 -8.59 -8.88 3.44
C HIS A 57 -8.37 -8.33 2.02
N ALA A 58 -7.76 -7.15 1.89
CA ALA A 58 -7.36 -6.57 0.61
C ALA A 58 -6.40 -7.50 -0.13
N TYR A 59 -5.33 -7.97 0.52
CA TYR A 59 -4.40 -8.97 -0.02
C TYR A 59 -5.12 -10.20 -0.56
N SER A 60 -6.00 -10.80 0.26
CA SER A 60 -6.72 -12.01 -0.14
C SER A 60 -7.65 -11.77 -1.33
N THR A 61 -8.20 -10.56 -1.45
CA THR A 61 -9.10 -10.18 -2.55
C THR A 61 -8.32 -10.07 -3.85
N TYR A 62 -7.18 -9.37 -3.84
CA TYR A 62 -6.31 -9.26 -5.02
C TYR A 62 -5.70 -10.60 -5.41
N ASP A 63 -5.26 -11.41 -4.45
CA ASP A 63 -4.72 -12.75 -4.73
C ASP A 63 -5.77 -13.65 -5.41
N LYS A 64 -7.02 -13.61 -4.94
CA LYS A 64 -8.13 -14.31 -5.58
C LYS A 64 -8.41 -13.76 -6.98
N PHE A 65 -8.42 -12.44 -7.15
CA PHE A 65 -8.66 -11.79 -8.44
C PHE A 65 -7.60 -12.17 -9.49
N LEU A 66 -6.32 -12.17 -9.10
CA LEU A 66 -5.18 -12.58 -9.93
C LEU A 66 -5.28 -14.05 -10.35
N LYS A 67 -5.67 -14.94 -9.43
CA LYS A 67 -5.87 -16.37 -9.73
C LYS A 67 -7.00 -16.62 -10.72
N LEU A 68 -8.07 -15.83 -10.64
CA LEU A 68 -9.25 -15.99 -11.49
C LEU A 68 -9.08 -15.37 -12.87
N ASN A 69 -8.39 -14.23 -12.97
CA ASN A 69 -8.35 -13.41 -14.19
C ASN A 69 -6.95 -13.28 -14.80
N GLY A 70 -5.96 -14.01 -14.28
CA GLY A 70 -4.55 -13.77 -14.61
C GLY A 70 -4.22 -13.81 -16.10
N GLU A 71 -4.80 -14.75 -16.84
CA GLU A 71 -4.58 -14.87 -18.29
C GLU A 71 -5.16 -13.70 -19.08
N GLU A 72 -6.30 -13.15 -18.66
CA GLU A 72 -6.90 -11.97 -19.31
C GLU A 72 -6.12 -10.69 -18.95
N LEU A 73 -5.70 -10.56 -17.68
CA LEU A 73 -4.95 -9.39 -17.21
C LEU A 73 -3.59 -9.25 -17.92
N LYS A 74 -2.94 -10.35 -18.26
CA LYS A 74 -1.66 -10.34 -19.02
C LYS A 74 -1.82 -9.76 -20.43
N LYS A 75 -3.02 -9.81 -21.02
CA LYS A 75 -3.30 -9.29 -22.36
C LYS A 75 -3.58 -7.79 -22.36
N LEU A 76 -3.89 -7.22 -21.20
CA LEU A 76 -4.28 -5.82 -21.07
C LEU A 76 -3.06 -4.95 -20.75
N PRO A 77 -2.97 -3.75 -21.35
CA PRO A 77 -1.89 -2.83 -21.07
C PRO A 77 -1.99 -2.30 -19.63
N ALA A 78 -0.83 -2.03 -19.02
CA ALA A 78 -0.80 -1.34 -17.74
C ALA A 78 -1.23 0.13 -17.91
N PRO A 79 -2.06 0.69 -17.00
CA PRO A 79 -2.39 2.10 -17.02
C PRO A 79 -1.15 2.95 -16.74
N GLU A 80 -1.02 4.08 -17.43
CA GLU A 80 0.13 4.99 -17.33
C GLU A 80 0.38 5.46 -15.88
N VAL A 81 -0.69 5.68 -15.11
CA VAL A 81 -0.60 6.06 -13.69
C VAL A 81 0.12 4.99 -12.86
N ALA A 82 -0.09 3.70 -13.14
CA ALA A 82 0.60 2.62 -12.43
C ALA A 82 2.07 2.53 -12.82
N VAL A 83 2.39 2.70 -14.11
CA VAL A 83 3.76 2.72 -14.61
C VAL A 83 4.52 3.88 -13.95
N ASN A 84 3.95 5.09 -13.97
CA ASN A 84 4.55 6.28 -13.38
C ASN A 84 4.71 6.20 -11.86
N TYR A 85 3.90 5.39 -11.17
CA TYR A 85 4.03 5.19 -9.73
C TYR A 85 5.12 4.15 -9.40
N TYR A 86 5.09 3.00 -10.06
CA TYR A 86 5.97 1.87 -9.72
C TYR A 86 7.34 1.89 -10.41
N MET A 87 7.48 2.64 -11.52
CA MET A 87 8.69 2.68 -12.35
C MET A 87 9.39 4.05 -12.40
N ASN A 88 8.92 5.04 -11.62
CA ASN A 88 9.58 6.34 -11.61
C ASN A 88 10.98 6.28 -11.01
N GLU A 89 11.82 7.26 -11.33
CA GLU A 89 13.18 7.37 -10.80
C GLU A 89 13.18 7.69 -9.29
N ASP A 90 12.17 8.43 -8.83
CA ASP A 90 11.99 8.78 -7.42
C ASP A 90 11.00 7.84 -6.71
N LEU A 91 11.49 6.65 -6.32
CA LEU A 91 10.74 5.67 -5.53
C LEU A 91 10.71 5.99 -4.03
N TYR A 92 11.07 7.21 -3.62
CA TYR A 92 11.13 7.63 -2.22
C TYR A 92 9.87 7.25 -1.43
N MET A 93 8.70 7.56 -1.99
CA MET A 93 7.41 7.26 -1.35
C MET A 93 7.10 5.77 -1.33
N PHE A 94 7.55 4.99 -2.31
CA PHE A 94 7.36 3.55 -2.33
C PHE A 94 8.22 2.85 -1.28
N ASP A 95 9.47 3.26 -1.15
CA ASP A 95 10.42 2.69 -0.19
C ASP A 95 10.02 3.04 1.27
N GLU A 96 9.44 4.21 1.54
CA GLU A 96 8.95 4.60 2.88
C GLU A 96 7.90 3.65 3.48
N PHE A 97 7.06 3.02 2.65
CA PHE A 97 6.00 2.13 3.14
C PHE A 97 6.43 0.65 3.24
N GLN A 98 7.70 0.33 2.95
CA GLN A 98 8.26 -1.02 3.10
C GLN A 98 9.03 -1.18 4.41
N THR A 99 8.31 -1.40 5.50
CA THR A 99 8.94 -1.49 6.83
C THR A 99 9.63 -2.83 7.10
N SER A 100 9.32 -3.89 6.34
CA SER A 100 9.85 -5.24 6.59
C SER A 100 11.08 -5.62 5.77
N ARG A 101 11.58 -4.70 4.92
CA ARG A 101 12.64 -4.98 3.95
C ARG A 101 13.70 -3.88 3.95
N ALA A 102 14.87 -4.21 3.42
CA ALA A 102 15.92 -3.21 3.22
C ALA A 102 15.47 -2.16 2.18
N PRO A 103 15.84 -0.88 2.35
CA PRO A 103 15.56 0.17 1.37
C PRO A 103 16.08 -0.25 -0.02
N ASN A 104 15.37 0.14 -1.09
CA ASN A 104 15.74 -0.15 -2.46
C ASN A 104 15.77 -1.64 -2.87
N SER A 105 15.33 -2.56 -2.01
CA SER A 105 15.41 -4.00 -2.30
C SER A 105 14.32 -4.52 -3.22
N ARG A 106 13.15 -3.86 -3.26
CA ARG A 106 12.06 -4.17 -4.20
C ARG A 106 12.03 -3.09 -5.28
N ARG A 107 12.26 -3.51 -6.52
CA ARG A 107 11.95 -2.72 -7.71
C ARG A 107 10.85 -3.47 -8.44
N PRO A 108 9.60 -2.98 -8.36
CA PRO A 108 8.50 -3.52 -9.15
C PRO A 108 8.89 -3.65 -10.62
N LYS A 109 8.13 -4.39 -11.41
CA LYS A 109 8.12 -4.25 -12.87
C LYS A 109 6.67 -4.15 -13.30
N VAL A 110 6.40 -3.42 -14.38
CA VAL A 110 5.05 -3.19 -14.87
C VAL A 110 5.06 -3.32 -16.39
N ASP A 111 4.87 -4.55 -16.90
CA ASP A 111 4.81 -4.80 -18.35
C ASP A 111 3.34 -4.87 -18.82
N ASN A 112 2.43 -5.32 -17.95
CA ASN A 112 1.01 -5.50 -18.25
C ASN A 112 0.14 -5.27 -17.00
N LEU A 113 -1.18 -5.33 -17.15
CA LEU A 113 -2.11 -5.08 -16.05
C LEU A 113 -2.01 -6.15 -14.94
N TYR A 114 -1.62 -7.39 -15.27
CA TYR A 114 -1.39 -8.43 -14.26
C TYR A 114 -0.28 -8.01 -13.29
N ASP A 115 0.83 -7.47 -13.80
CA ASP A 115 1.94 -7.02 -12.96
C ASP A 115 1.53 -5.87 -12.03
N VAL A 116 0.65 -4.97 -12.49
CA VAL A 116 0.08 -3.91 -11.64
C VAL A 116 -0.66 -4.51 -10.45
N PHE A 117 -1.57 -5.45 -10.68
CA PHE A 117 -2.33 -6.08 -9.59
C PHE A 117 -1.45 -6.94 -8.66
N VAL A 118 -0.38 -7.55 -9.18
CA VAL A 118 0.64 -8.22 -8.36
C VAL A 118 1.32 -7.21 -7.45
N ASN A 119 1.72 -6.06 -7.98
CA ASN A 119 2.37 -5.02 -7.18
C ASN A 119 1.46 -4.46 -6.10
N VAL A 120 0.19 -4.20 -6.42
CA VAL A 120 -0.84 -3.76 -5.45
C VAL A 120 -1.01 -4.82 -4.36
N ARG A 121 -1.22 -6.10 -4.72
CA ARG A 121 -1.32 -7.19 -3.74
C ARG A 121 -0.12 -7.23 -2.79
N ASP A 122 1.08 -7.15 -3.34
CA ASP A 122 2.30 -7.23 -2.56
C ASP A 122 2.50 -6.00 -1.66
N ASP A 123 1.99 -4.83 -2.06
CA ASP A 123 1.92 -3.64 -1.20
C ASP A 123 1.02 -3.91 0.02
N GLU A 124 -0.15 -4.52 -0.17
CA GLU A 124 -1.04 -4.88 0.96
C GLU A 124 -0.40 -5.85 1.94
N ALA A 125 0.46 -6.74 1.44
CA ALA A 125 1.24 -7.63 2.31
C ALA A 125 2.24 -6.85 3.17
N GLU A 126 2.88 -5.81 2.62
CA GLU A 126 3.79 -4.94 3.37
C GLU A 126 3.03 -4.01 4.34
N HIS A 127 1.84 -3.52 3.96
CA HIS A 127 0.96 -2.77 4.85
C HIS A 127 0.54 -3.62 6.05
N CYS A 128 0.14 -4.87 5.82
CA CYS A 128 -0.22 -5.82 6.89
C CYS A 128 0.93 -6.00 7.90
N LYS A 129 2.17 -6.19 7.43
CA LYS A 129 3.34 -6.29 8.31
C LYS A 129 3.58 -4.99 9.09
N THR A 130 3.43 -3.84 8.44
CA THR A 130 3.59 -2.53 9.06
C THR A 130 2.55 -2.32 10.17
N MET A 131 1.28 -2.61 9.89
CA MET A 131 0.19 -2.52 10.88
C MET A 131 0.41 -3.45 12.06
N LYS A 132 0.94 -4.66 11.81
CA LYS A 132 1.34 -5.59 12.87
C LYS A 132 2.49 -5.05 13.72
N ALA A 133 3.52 -4.48 13.10
CA ALA A 133 4.63 -3.87 13.81
C ALA A 133 4.18 -2.71 14.71
N CYS A 134 3.25 -1.86 14.25
CA CYS A 134 2.65 -0.78 15.05
C CYS A 134 1.86 -1.25 16.29
N GLN A 135 1.45 -2.53 16.36
CA GLN A 135 0.77 -3.06 17.55
C GLN A 135 1.72 -3.33 18.72
N THR A 136 3.00 -3.46 18.42
CA THR A 136 4.10 -3.50 19.37
C THR A 136 4.75 -2.12 19.42
N HIS A 137 5.20 -1.63 20.57
CA HIS A 137 5.84 -0.30 20.70
C HIS A 137 7.23 -0.22 20.02
N GLU A 138 7.50 -1.04 19.01
CA GLU A 138 8.77 -1.01 18.28
C GLU A 138 8.83 0.24 17.41
N THR A 139 9.93 0.99 17.55
CA THR A 139 10.16 2.23 16.81
C THR A 139 10.34 1.91 15.33
N LEU A 140 9.32 2.19 14.51
CA LEU A 140 9.46 2.17 13.06
C LEU A 140 10.48 3.25 12.65
N ARG A 141 11.59 2.82 12.03
CA ARG A 141 12.59 3.74 11.48
C ARG A 141 12.30 4.00 10.01
N SER A 142 12.42 5.26 9.61
CA SER A 142 12.38 5.61 8.19
C SER A 142 13.56 4.97 7.45
N PRO A 143 13.33 4.33 6.29
CA PRO A 143 14.40 3.77 5.46
C PRO A 143 15.38 4.84 4.94
N HIS A 144 14.99 6.12 4.97
CA HIS A 144 15.80 7.26 4.56
C HIS A 144 16.45 8.01 5.74
N SER A 145 16.34 7.51 6.98
CA SER A 145 17.06 8.12 8.10
C SER A 145 18.56 8.01 7.86
N VAL A 146 19.25 9.15 7.68
CA VAL A 146 20.70 9.22 7.51
C VAL A 146 21.36 8.48 8.67
N GLN A 147 22.16 7.45 8.38
CA GLN A 147 23.10 6.94 9.36
C GLN A 147 24.08 8.07 9.63
N SER A 148 23.97 8.75 10.77
CA SER A 148 25.11 9.47 11.30
C SER A 148 26.18 8.41 11.54
N SER A 149 27.12 8.31 10.61
CA SER A 149 28.30 7.48 10.71
C SER A 149 29.05 7.86 11.98
N THR A 150 28.86 7.09 13.04
CA THR A 150 29.76 7.13 14.19
C THR A 150 31.01 6.34 13.82
N GLU A 151 31.85 6.93 12.97
CA GLU A 151 33.25 6.54 12.83
C GLU A 151 34.10 7.81 12.88
N ALA A 152 34.83 7.94 14.00
CA ALA A 152 36.13 8.60 14.20
C ALA A 152 36.16 9.35 15.54
N ASP A 153 36.65 8.70 16.59
CA ASP A 153 38.03 9.00 16.98
C ASP A 153 38.59 7.90 17.88
N SER A 154 39.54 7.16 17.29
CA SER A 154 40.56 6.43 18.01
C SER A 154 41.60 7.45 18.46
N LYS A 155 41.79 7.59 19.78
CA LYS A 155 43.06 7.96 20.39
C LYS A 155 43.13 7.56 21.84
#